data_AF-A0A2M7MVP3-F1
#
_entry.id   AF-A0A2M7MVP3-F1
#
_cell.length_a   1.000
_cell.length_b   1.000
_cell.length_c   1.000
_cell.angle_alpha   90.00
_cell.angle_beta   90.00
_cell.angle_gamma   90.00
#
_symmetry.space_group_name_H-M   'P 1'
#
loop_
_entity.id
_entity.type
_entity.pdbx_description
1 polymer ?
#
loop_
_entity_poly.entity_id
_entity_poly.type
_entity_poly.pdbx_seq_one_letter_code
_entity_poly.pdbx_strand_id
1 'polypeptide(L)'
;MAFSFRGETYELEASIDLDPYIGEAGEEPNFPLLLAKASGIDPYSYLYEVLESHEIEFSEATGIAARCCHDGAFDWPRFLRDVREESDLRVARLIAERALGVPDLDGRADLKAALLAAYRAGKAAGPE
;
A
#
# COMPACT_ATOMS: atom_id res chain seq x y z
N MET A 1 17.35 6.49 -9.29
CA MET A 1 18.51 6.45 -8.36
C MET A 1 19.77 6.03 -9.10
N ALA A 2 20.88 6.79 -9.02
CA ALA A 2 22.15 6.58 -9.73
C ALA A 2 23.22 5.84 -8.90
N PHE A 3 23.78 4.71 -9.38
CA PHE A 3 24.98 4.08 -8.77
C PHE A 3 26.00 3.61 -9.81
N SER A 4 27.30 3.72 -9.51
CA SER A 4 28.37 3.45 -10.48
C SER A 4 28.89 2.01 -10.44
N PHE A 5 28.70 1.25 -11.53
CA PHE A 5 29.31 -0.08 -11.74
C PHE A 5 30.19 -0.04 -12.99
N ARG A 6 31.47 -0.44 -12.85
CA ARG A 6 32.48 -0.38 -13.94
C ARG A 6 32.62 0.99 -14.64
N GLY A 7 32.36 2.08 -13.93
CA GLY A 7 32.42 3.45 -14.48
C GLY A 7 31.14 3.93 -15.16
N GLU A 8 30.06 3.15 -15.11
CA GLU A 8 28.75 3.52 -15.63
C GLU A 8 27.78 3.74 -14.47
N THR A 9 27.10 4.89 -14.45
CA THR A 9 26.05 5.20 -13.47
C THR A 9 24.73 4.59 -13.93
N TYR A 10 24.19 3.65 -13.17
CA TYR A 10 22.92 3.00 -13.40
C TYR A 10 21.83 3.76 -12.66
N GLU A 11 20.92 4.40 -13.41
CA GLU A 11 19.69 4.97 -12.88
C GLU A 11 18.54 3.99 -13.01
N LEU A 12 18.15 3.35 -11.90
CA LEU A 12 16.99 2.46 -11.86
C LEU A 12 15.76 3.21 -11.36
N GLU A 13 14.65 3.00 -12.05
CA GLU A 13 13.33 3.55 -11.73
C GLU A 13 12.26 2.54 -12.19
N ALA A 14 11.25 2.31 -11.35
CA ALA A 14 10.11 1.46 -11.68
C ALA A 14 8.85 1.93 -10.96
N SER A 15 7.72 1.85 -11.63
CA SER A 15 6.40 2.01 -11.01
C SER A 15 5.89 0.65 -10.54
N ILE A 16 5.62 0.52 -9.25
CA ILE A 16 5.16 -0.73 -8.63
C ILE A 16 3.68 -0.60 -8.25
N ASP A 17 2.87 -1.57 -8.68
CA ASP A 17 1.48 -1.71 -8.23
C ASP A 17 1.46 -2.36 -6.84
N LEU A 18 0.86 -1.68 -5.86
CA LEU A 18 0.79 -2.14 -4.48
C LEU A 18 -0.45 -2.99 -4.19
N ASP A 19 -1.48 -2.95 -5.05
CA ASP A 19 -2.75 -3.65 -4.86
C ASP A 19 -2.57 -5.18 -4.65
N PRO A 20 -1.68 -5.89 -5.37
CA PRO A 20 -1.47 -7.33 -5.16
C PRO A 20 -0.90 -7.71 -3.80
N TYR A 21 -0.28 -6.75 -3.10
CA TYR A 21 0.38 -6.97 -1.81
C TYR A 21 -0.55 -6.66 -0.62
N ILE A 22 -1.75 -6.18 -0.91
CA ILE A 22 -2.81 -5.94 0.07
C ILE A 22 -3.49 -7.29 0.36
N GLY A 23 -2.83 -8.14 1.16
CA GLY A 23 -3.30 -9.47 1.57
C GLY A 23 -3.38 -9.64 3.08
N GLU A 24 -3.90 -10.80 3.54
CA GLU A 24 -4.13 -11.09 4.97
C GLU A 24 -2.85 -11.09 5.83
N ALA A 25 -1.69 -11.38 5.24
CA ALA A 25 -0.42 -11.44 5.96
C ALA A 25 0.14 -10.04 6.31
N GLY A 26 -0.22 -8.99 5.54
CA GLY A 26 0.28 -7.63 5.77
C GLY A 26 1.81 -7.49 5.73
N GLU A 27 2.53 -8.48 5.20
CA GLU A 27 3.98 -8.44 5.12
C GLU A 27 4.42 -7.40 4.08
N GLU A 28 5.45 -6.64 4.44
CA GLU A 28 6.05 -5.66 3.55
C GLU A 28 6.75 -6.38 2.38
N PRO A 29 6.47 -6.02 1.12
CA PRO A 29 7.16 -6.61 0.00
C PRO A 29 8.64 -6.22 0.02
N ASN A 30 9.50 -7.12 -0.45
CA ASN A 30 10.90 -6.79 -0.68
C ASN A 30 11.01 -5.84 -1.89
N PHE A 31 10.97 -4.53 -1.62
CA PHE A 31 11.06 -3.48 -2.64
C PHE A 31 12.33 -3.57 -3.51
N PRO A 32 13.54 -3.85 -2.96
CA PRO A 32 14.72 -4.11 -3.79
C PRO A 32 14.50 -5.22 -4.82
N LEU A 33 13.87 -6.33 -4.41
CA LEU A 33 13.57 -7.45 -5.30
C LEU A 33 12.54 -7.07 -6.37
N LEU A 34 11.54 -6.25 -6.03
CA LEU A 34 10.56 -5.76 -7.00
C LEU A 34 11.19 -4.83 -8.03
N LEU A 35 12.03 -3.90 -7.59
CA LEU A 35 12.77 -2.99 -8.47
C LEU A 35 13.73 -3.77 -9.39
N ALA A 36 14.48 -4.72 -8.84
CA ALA A 36 15.38 -5.58 -9.62
C ALA A 36 14.63 -6.35 -10.71
N LYS A 37 13.50 -6.99 -10.36
CA LYS A 37 12.67 -7.72 -11.32
C LYS A 37 12.10 -6.81 -12.40
N ALA A 38 11.63 -5.62 -12.03
CA ALA A 38 11.10 -4.64 -12.98
C ALA A 38 12.18 -4.12 -13.95
N SER A 39 13.42 -4.01 -13.49
CA SER A 39 14.57 -3.59 -14.31
C SER A 39 15.31 -4.73 -15.01
N GLY A 40 14.82 -5.98 -14.91
CA GLY A 40 15.45 -7.14 -15.54
C GLY A 40 16.78 -7.58 -14.91
N ILE A 41 17.02 -7.19 -13.65
CA ILE A 41 18.21 -7.56 -12.88
C ILE A 41 18.00 -8.93 -12.24
N ASP A 42 18.98 -9.81 -12.43
CA ASP A 42 18.96 -11.13 -11.81
C ASP A 42 19.17 -11.02 -10.28
N PRO A 43 18.31 -11.62 -9.44
CA PRO A 43 18.42 -11.56 -7.98
C PRO A 43 19.68 -12.22 -7.39
N TYR A 44 20.43 -12.99 -8.17
CA TYR A 44 21.70 -13.60 -7.78
C TYR A 44 22.91 -12.87 -8.41
N SER A 45 22.67 -11.73 -9.05
CA SER A 45 23.73 -10.90 -9.59
C SER A 45 24.36 -10.02 -8.51
N TYR A 46 25.65 -9.75 -8.67
CA TYR A 46 26.34 -8.72 -7.87
C TYR A 46 25.63 -7.36 -7.93
N LEU A 47 24.94 -7.07 -9.04
CA LEU A 47 24.15 -5.86 -9.20
C LEU A 47 22.98 -5.79 -8.22
N TYR A 48 22.35 -6.94 -7.95
CA TYR A 48 21.32 -7.06 -6.93
C TYR A 48 21.90 -6.92 -5.51
N GLU A 49 23.08 -7.51 -5.23
CA GLU A 49 23.75 -7.32 -3.93
C GLU A 49 24.05 -5.83 -3.67
N VAL A 50 24.52 -5.12 -4.70
CA VAL A 50 24.72 -3.67 -4.62
C VAL A 50 23.39 -2.96 -4.39
N LEU A 51 22.34 -3.29 -5.15
CA LEU A 51 21.01 -2.70 -4.97
C LEU A 51 20.46 -2.91 -3.56
N GLU A 52 20.59 -4.11 -3.00
CA GLU A 52 20.10 -4.45 -1.65
C GLU A 52 20.87 -3.69 -0.56
N SER A 53 22.13 -3.33 -0.81
CA SER A 53 22.94 -2.51 0.09
C SER A 53 22.67 -0.99 -0.01
N HIS A 54 21.85 -0.56 -0.96
CA HIS A 54 21.52 0.84 -1.21
C HIS A 54 20.08 1.15 -0.75
N GLU A 55 19.89 2.37 -0.25
CA GLU A 55 18.57 2.85 0.18
C GLU A 55 17.68 3.13 -1.04
N ILE A 56 16.43 2.66 -1.01
CA ILE A 56 15.45 2.93 -2.06
C ILE A 56 14.68 4.19 -1.71
N GLU A 57 14.63 5.11 -2.65
CA GLU A 57 13.79 6.30 -2.56
C GLU A 57 12.44 6.07 -3.24
N PHE A 58 11.35 6.34 -2.52
CA PHE A 58 9.99 6.32 -3.02
C PHE A 58 9.55 7.71 -3.44
N SER A 59 8.98 7.81 -4.63
CA SER A 59 8.47 9.06 -5.21
C SER A 59 7.24 8.79 -6.07
N GLU A 60 6.53 9.86 -6.47
CA GLU A 60 5.36 9.78 -7.37
C GLU A 60 4.26 8.80 -6.91
N ALA A 61 4.12 8.60 -5.59
CA ALA A 61 3.09 7.73 -5.04
C ALA A 61 1.68 8.30 -5.33
N THR A 62 0.75 7.43 -5.75
CA THR A 62 -0.62 7.81 -6.10
C THR A 62 -1.66 7.13 -5.21
N GLY A 63 -2.89 7.64 -5.21
CA GLY A 63 -3.99 7.07 -4.42
C GLY A 63 -3.73 7.14 -2.90
N ILE A 64 -3.96 6.01 -2.20
CA ILE A 64 -3.74 5.92 -0.74
C ILE A 64 -2.24 5.96 -0.40
N ALA A 65 -1.40 5.39 -1.28
CA ALA A 65 0.05 5.36 -1.12
C ALA A 65 0.67 6.76 -1.08
N ALA A 66 0.06 7.75 -1.75
CA ALA A 66 0.49 9.15 -1.72
C ALA A 66 0.57 9.74 -0.31
N ARG A 67 -0.28 9.26 0.62
CA ARG A 67 -0.31 9.72 2.02
C ARG A 67 0.70 9.02 2.91
N CYS A 68 1.31 7.96 2.39
CA CYS A 68 2.23 7.06 3.09
C CYS A 68 3.68 7.24 2.62
N CYS A 69 3.88 7.98 1.54
CA CYS A 69 5.18 8.35 1.00
C CYS A 69 5.60 9.72 1.55
N HIS A 70 6.73 9.80 2.26
CA HIS A 70 7.27 11.06 2.79
C HIS A 70 8.79 11.05 2.78
N ASP A 71 9.40 12.12 2.29
CA ASP A 71 10.85 12.33 2.24
C ASP A 71 11.64 11.13 1.68
N GLY A 72 11.14 10.53 0.59
CA GLY A 72 11.79 9.37 -0.04
C GLY A 72 11.54 8.04 0.68
N ALA A 73 10.85 8.02 1.82
CA ALA A 73 10.50 6.81 2.56
C ALA A 73 9.03 6.42 2.38
N PHE A 74 8.73 5.13 2.52
CA PHE A 74 7.38 4.59 2.47
C PHE A 74 6.97 3.94 3.79
N ASP A 75 5.88 4.41 4.39
CA ASP A 75 5.32 3.85 5.62
C ASP A 75 4.33 2.71 5.29
N TRP A 76 4.86 1.49 5.15
CA TRP A 76 4.07 0.30 4.84
C TRP A 76 2.97 0.00 5.90
N PRO A 77 3.26 0.02 7.22
CA PRO A 77 2.23 -0.16 8.23
C PRO A 77 1.06 0.84 8.12
N ARG A 78 1.38 2.11 7.85
CA ARG A 78 0.36 3.14 7.61
C ARG A 78 -0.43 2.88 6.34
N PHE A 79 0.22 2.49 5.26
CA PHE A 79 -0.45 2.15 4.01
C PHE A 79 -1.50 1.06 4.21
N LEU A 80 -1.13 -0.05 4.86
CA LEU A 80 -2.07 -1.13 5.15
C LEU A 80 -3.26 -0.68 6.01
N ARG A 81 -3.01 0.15 7.02
CA ARG A 81 -4.07 0.71 7.86
C ARG A 81 -5.02 1.58 7.05
N ASP A 82 -4.49 2.50 6.26
CA ASP A 82 -5.27 3.47 5.49
C ASP A 82 -6.07 2.76 4.37
N VAL A 83 -5.49 1.72 3.74
CA VAL A 83 -6.19 0.84 2.79
C VAL A 83 -7.35 0.08 3.46
N ARG A 84 -7.10 -0.51 4.64
CA ARG A 84 -8.13 -1.25 5.38
C ARG A 84 -9.27 -0.34 5.79
N GLU A 85 -8.95 0.86 6.25
CA GLU A 85 -9.94 1.87 6.62
C GLU A 85 -10.81 2.30 5.43
N GLU A 86 -10.20 2.62 4.29
CA GLU A 86 -10.93 3.01 3.08
C GLU A 86 -11.80 1.86 2.54
N SER A 87 -11.34 0.61 2.66
CA SER A 87 -12.12 -0.57 2.31
C SER A 87 -13.36 -0.74 3.21
N ASP A 88 -13.17 -0.69 4.53
CA ASP A 88 -14.27 -0.76 5.50
C ASP A 88 -15.28 0.38 5.29
N LEU A 89 -14.79 1.60 5.01
CA LEU A 89 -15.61 2.78 4.72
C LEU A 89 -16.44 2.62 3.44
N ARG A 90 -15.86 2.07 2.37
CA ARG A 90 -16.59 1.80 1.13
C ARG A 90 -17.75 0.83 1.36
N VAL A 91 -17.53 -0.22 2.15
CA VAL A 91 -18.60 -1.17 2.51
C VAL A 91 -19.67 -0.48 3.37
N ALA A 92 -19.27 0.30 4.36
CA ALA A 92 -20.20 1.04 5.21
C ALA A 92 -21.06 2.03 4.40
N ARG A 93 -20.47 2.77 3.45
CA ARG A 93 -21.20 3.67 2.53
C ARG A 93 -22.21 2.90 1.69
N LEU A 94 -21.81 1.74 1.13
CA LEU A 94 -22.71 0.90 0.34
C LEU A 94 -23.90 0.38 1.15
N ILE A 95 -23.67 -0.03 2.41
CA ILE A 95 -24.73 -0.46 3.33
C ILE A 95 -25.66 0.71 3.66
N ALA A 96 -25.10 1.88 3.98
CA ALA A 96 -25.88 3.07 4.30
C ALA A 96 -26.76 3.51 3.13
N GLU A 97 -26.24 3.48 1.91
CA GLU A 97 -26.99 3.81 0.71
C GLU A 97 -28.11 2.79 0.46
N ARG A 98 -27.78 1.50 0.45
CA ARG A 98 -28.74 0.43 0.10
C ARG A 98 -29.80 0.18 1.15
N ALA A 99 -29.41 0.12 2.43
CA ALA A 99 -30.30 -0.29 3.51
C ALA A 99 -31.01 0.89 4.17
N LEU A 100 -30.36 2.07 4.21
CA LEU A 100 -30.86 3.24 4.94
C LEU A 100 -31.24 4.39 3.99
N GLY A 101 -30.96 4.30 2.69
CA GLY A 101 -31.23 5.37 1.73
C GLY A 101 -30.38 6.62 1.97
N VAL A 102 -29.16 6.45 2.48
CA VAL A 102 -28.29 7.55 2.94
C VAL A 102 -27.13 7.72 1.97
N PRO A 103 -27.21 8.69 1.04
CA PRO A 103 -26.16 8.89 0.05
C PRO A 103 -24.91 9.56 0.65
N ASP A 104 -25.09 10.41 1.67
CA ASP A 104 -23.99 11.09 2.36
C ASP A 104 -23.82 10.55 3.78
N LEU A 105 -22.93 9.56 3.92
CA LEU A 105 -22.53 9.02 5.21
C LEU A 105 -21.51 9.94 5.92
N ASP A 106 -20.78 10.78 5.19
CA ASP A 106 -19.76 11.66 5.75
C ASP A 106 -20.38 12.83 6.54
N GLY A 107 -21.58 13.27 6.15
CA GLY A 107 -22.39 14.22 6.91
C GLY A 107 -22.96 13.70 8.24
N ARG A 108 -22.88 12.38 8.52
CA ARG A 108 -23.42 11.75 9.74
C ARG A 108 -22.36 10.91 10.46
N ALA A 109 -21.49 11.61 11.20
CA ALA A 109 -20.35 11.02 11.89
C ALA A 109 -20.74 9.92 12.90
N ASP A 110 -21.89 10.08 13.58
CA ASP A 110 -22.45 9.10 14.51
C ASP A 110 -22.84 7.79 13.82
N LEU A 111 -23.58 7.89 12.71
CA LEU A 111 -23.99 6.75 11.90
C LEU A 111 -22.79 6.07 11.24
N LYS A 112 -21.85 6.87 10.71
CA LYS A 112 -20.59 6.40 10.13
C LYS A 112 -19.80 5.56 11.14
N ALA A 113 -19.63 6.08 12.36
CA ALA A 113 -18.92 5.38 13.42
C ALA A 113 -19.64 4.07 13.82
N ALA A 114 -20.97 4.10 13.96
CA ALA A 114 -21.75 2.92 14.33
C ALA A 114 -21.67 1.80 13.26
N LEU A 115 -21.81 2.15 11.98
CA LEU A 115 -21.73 1.18 10.87
C LEU A 115 -20.34 0.57 10.74
N LEU A 116 -19.29 1.40 10.86
CA LEU A 116 -17.91 0.90 10.86
C LEU A 116 -17.66 -0.05 12.03
N ALA A 117 -18.12 0.31 13.25
CA ALA A 117 -17.95 -0.54 14.42
C ALA A 117 -18.68 -1.88 14.25
N ALA A 118 -19.93 -1.86 13.78
CA ALA A 118 -20.71 -3.08 13.52
C ALA A 118 -20.07 -3.95 12.43
N TYR A 119 -19.61 -3.36 11.33
CA TYR A 119 -18.96 -4.09 10.24
C TYR A 119 -17.64 -4.74 10.70
N ARG A 120 -16.80 -3.99 11.42
CA ARG A 120 -15.53 -4.51 11.97
C ARG A 120 -15.75 -5.60 13.00
N ALA A 121 -16.76 -5.45 13.87
CA ALA A 121 -17.13 -6.48 14.83
C ALA A 121 -17.60 -7.76 14.11
N GLY A 122 -18.42 -7.64 13.07
CA GLY A 122 -18.86 -8.78 12.25
C GLY A 122 -17.71 -9.48 11.52
N LYS A 123 -16.75 -8.71 10.97
CA LYS A 123 -15.55 -9.24 10.32
C LYS A 123 -14.62 -9.97 11.29
N ALA A 124 -14.47 -9.45 12.51
CA ALA A 124 -13.69 -10.09 13.57
C ALA A 124 -14.37 -11.36 14.12
N ALA A 125 -15.70 -11.42 14.06
CA ALA A 125 -16.51 -12.58 14.45
C ALA A 125 -16.77 -13.56 13.28
N GLY A 126 -15.95 -13.53 12.22
CA GLY A 126 -16.11 -14.37 11.02
C GLY A 126 -16.34 -15.86 11.35
N PRO A 127 -17.09 -16.58 10.48
CA PRO A 127 -17.69 -17.87 10.81
C PRO A 127 -16.63 -18.92 11.17
N GLU A 128 -16.87 -19.64 12.27
CA GLU A 128 -16.23 -20.93 12.55
C GLU A 128 -16.48 -21.96 11.42
#